data_AF-A0A7V3HCE0-F1
#
_entry.id   AF-A0A7V3HCE0-F1
#
_cell.length_a   1.000
_cell.length_b   1.000
_cell.length_c   1.000
_cell.angle_alpha   90.00
_cell.angle_beta   90.00
_cell.angle_gamma   90.00
#
_symmetry.space_group_name_H-M   'P 1'
#
loop_
_entity.id
_entity.type
_entity.pdbx_description
1 polymer ?
#
loop_
_entity_poly.entity_id
_entity_poly.type
_entity_poly.pdbx_seq_one_letter_code
_entity_poly.pdbx_strand_id
1 'polypeptide(L)' 'MCGICGIYKYNLGGEAATFEEIKKMNDLLIHRGPDDEGFYIKNGIALGMRRLSIIDLNTGHQPI' A
#
# COMPACT_ATOMS: atom_id res chain seq x y z
N MET A 1 10.70 8.20 6.93
CA MET A 1 10.46 8.37 5.47
C MET A 1 9.45 7.32 5.08
N CYS A 2 8.37 7.64 4.39
CA CYS A 2 7.29 6.71 4.03
C CYS A 2 7.77 5.41 3.35
N GLY A 3 6.96 4.35 3.47
CA GLY A 3 7.11 3.07 2.77
C GLY A 3 6.05 2.92 1.68
N ILE A 4 6.44 2.35 0.55
CA ILE A 4 5.55 2.05 -0.60
C ILE A 4 5.80 0.61 -1.00
N CYS A 5 4.73 -0.12 -1.25
CA CYS A 5 4.80 -1.46 -1.83
C CYS A 5 3.69 -1.65 -2.87
N GLY A 6 3.88 -2.62 -3.76
CA GLY A 6 2.88 -2.91 -4.77
C GLY A 6 3.05 -4.29 -5.39
N ILE A 7 1.93 -4.84 -5.83
CA ILE A 7 1.82 -6.10 -6.58
C ILE A 7 1.12 -5.78 -7.89
N TYR A 8 1.74 -6.17 -9.00
CA TYR A 8 1.11 -6.17 -10.30
C TYR A 8 1.07 -7.59 -10.84
N LYS A 9 -0.13 -8.14 -11.01
CA LYS A 9 -0.34 -9.43 -11.67
C LYS A 9 -0.78 -9.17 -13.12
N TYR A 10 0.16 -9.25 -14.05
CA TYR A 10 -0.10 -9.14 -15.49
C TYR A 10 -0.99 -10.30 -15.92
N ASN A 11 -2.24 -10.04 -16.32
CA ASN A 11 -3.23 -11.10 -16.42
C ASN A 11 -3.70 -11.43 -17.85
N LEU A 12 -3.54 -12.71 -18.21
CA LEU A 12 -4.20 -13.40 -19.33
C LEU A 12 -5.05 -14.62 -18.84
N GLY A 13 -5.32 -14.75 -17.52
CA GLY A 13 -6.20 -15.80 -16.95
C GLY A 13 -6.01 -16.21 -15.46
N GLY A 14 -5.04 -15.67 -14.71
CA GLY A 14 -4.76 -15.94 -13.30
C GLY A 14 -5.53 -15.08 -12.26
N GLU A 15 -5.31 -15.35 -10.98
CA GLU A 15 -6.00 -14.68 -9.86
C GLU A 15 -5.49 -13.26 -9.60
N ALA A 16 -6.38 -12.38 -9.10
CA ALA A 16 -6.03 -11.02 -8.71
C ALA A 16 -5.06 -10.99 -7.49
N ALA A 17 -4.40 -9.85 -7.27
CA ALA A 17 -3.67 -9.63 -6.03
C ALA A 17 -4.68 -9.50 -4.87
N THR A 18 -4.41 -10.17 -3.75
CA THR A 18 -5.30 -10.14 -2.58
C THR A 18 -4.90 -9.04 -1.61
N PHE A 19 -5.83 -8.66 -0.74
CA PHE A 19 -5.57 -7.73 0.34
C PHE A 19 -4.51 -8.28 1.31
N GLU A 20 -4.55 -9.57 1.62
CA GLU A 20 -3.60 -10.20 2.54
C GLU A 20 -2.16 -10.18 2.01
N GLU A 21 -1.97 -10.37 0.70
CA GLU A 21 -0.66 -10.30 0.06
C GLU A 21 -0.03 -8.91 0.25
N ILE A 22 -0.78 -7.86 -0.11
CA ILE A 22 -0.27 -6.48 -0.01
C ILE A 22 -0.14 -6.02 1.46
N LYS A 23 -1.06 -6.44 2.34
CA LYS A 23 -1.02 -6.13 3.78
C LYS A 23 0.25 -6.66 4.43
N LYS A 24 0.62 -7.91 4.15
CA LYS A 24 1.88 -8.50 4.65
C LYS A 24 3.10 -7.71 4.19
N MET A 25 3.15 -7.29 2.92
CA MET A 25 4.24 -6.44 2.43
C MET A 25 4.26 -5.07 3.12
N ASN A 26 3.09 -4.45 3.32
CA ASN A 26 2.97 -3.15 3.96
C ASN A 26 3.35 -3.17 5.45
N ASP A 27 3.07 -4.27 6.15
CA ASP A 27 3.41 -4.44 7.57
C ASP A 27 4.92 -4.51 7.81
N LEU A 28 5.68 -5.12 6.90
CA LEU A 28 7.15 -5.12 6.97
C LEU A 28 7.75 -3.71 6.87
N LEU A 29 7.01 -2.75 6.31
CA LEU A 29 7.44 -1.37 6.13
C LEU A 29 6.96 -0.43 7.25
N ILE A 30 6.33 -0.91 8.33
CA ILE A 30 5.75 -0.05 9.38
C ILE A 30 6.76 0.95 9.98
N HIS A 31 8.01 0.53 10.16
CA HIS A 31 9.10 1.36 10.69
C HIS A 31 9.40 2.62 9.85
N ARG A 32 8.95 2.64 8.58
CA ARG A 32 9.10 3.77 7.67
C ARG A 32 7.99 4.82 7.84
N GLY A 33 6.80 4.38 8.22
CA GLY A 33 5.61 5.23 8.36
C GLY A 33 4.63 4.63 9.36
N PRO A 34 4.84 4.87 10.67
CA PRO A 34 4.02 4.31 11.74
C PRO A 34 2.70 5.06 11.96
N ASP A 35 2.52 6.24 11.35
CA ASP A 35 1.40 7.13 11.67
C ASP A 35 0.11 6.73 10.95
N ASP A 36 0.21 6.16 9.74
CA ASP A 36 -0.95 5.83 8.91
C ASP A 36 -0.62 4.74 7.87
N GLU A 37 -1.65 4.04 7.40
CA GLU A 37 -1.58 3.06 6.33
C GLU A 37 -2.76 3.12 5.37
N GLY A 38 -2.49 2.89 4.09
CA GLY A 38 -3.54 2.84 3.07
C GLY A 38 -3.28 1.77 2.03
N PHE A 39 -4.35 1.40 1.34
CA PHE A 39 -4.35 0.35 0.33
C PHE A 39 -5.22 0.72 -0.86
N TYR A 40 -4.79 0.34 -2.05
CA TYR A 40 -5.58 0.44 -3.27
C TYR A 40 -5.51 -0.88 -4.03
N ILE A 41 -6.67 -1.49 -4.32
CA ILE A 41 -6.74 -2.78 -5.03
C ILE A 41 -7.74 -2.67 -6.17
N LYS A 42 -7.26 -2.81 -7.40
CA LYS A 42 -8.11 -2.77 -8.61
C LYS A 42 -7.40 -3.39 -9.80
N ASN A 43 -8.12 -4.14 -10.64
CA ASN A 43 -7.67 -4.60 -11.97
C ASN A 43 -6.28 -5.28 -11.96
N GLY A 44 -6.01 -6.18 -11.01
CA GLY A 44 -4.73 -6.89 -10.92
C GLY A 44 -3.57 -6.07 -10.35
N ILE A 45 -3.85 -4.84 -9.87
CA ILE A 45 -2.91 -3.99 -9.14
C ILE A 45 -3.34 -3.94 -7.68
N ALA A 46 -2.39 -4.14 -6.76
CA ALA A 46 -2.52 -3.80 -5.35
C ALA A 46 -1.37 -2.86 -4.96
N LEU A 47 -1.67 -1.75 -4.30
CA LEU A 47 -0.70 -0.79 -3.76
C LEU A 47 -0.90 -0.68 -2.25
N GLY A 48 0.19 -0.58 -1.52
CA GLY A 48 0.21 -0.36 -0.08
C GLY A 48 1.12 0.82 0.27
N MET A 49 0.71 1.60 1.27
CA MET A 49 1.48 2.73 1.77
C MET A 49 1.62 2.67 3.29
N ARG A 50 2.81 3.01 3.79
CA ARG A 50 3.09 3.35 5.19
C ARG A 50 3.51 4.80 5.25
N ARG A 51 2.75 5.62 5.96
CA ARG A 51 2.96 7.07 5.99
C ARG A 51 3.58 7.53 7.30
N LEU A 52 4.65 8.30 7.18
CA LEU A 52 5.15 9.17 8.24
C LEU A 52 4.62 10.58 7.93
N SER A 53 3.75 11.09 8.78
CA SER A 53 3.01 12.32 8.59
C SER A 53 3.90 13.52 8.96
N ILE A 54 4.41 14.23 7.95
CA ILE A 54 5.27 15.42 8.13
C ILE A 54 4.60 16.69 7.61
N ILE A 55 3.93 16.60 6.45
CA ILE A 55 3.21 17.71 5.79
C ILE A 55 1.78 17.27 5.56
N ASP A 56 0.83 18.18 5.80
CA ASP A 56 -0.61 17.93 5.72
C ASP A 56 -1.02 16.72 6.57
N LEU A 57 -0.92 16.88 7.90
CA LEU A 57 -1.08 15.79 8.85
C LEU A 57 -2.46 15.12 8.78
N ASN A 58 -3.50 15.90 8.45
CA ASN A 58 -4.88 15.47 8.56
C ASN A 58 -5.47 14.95 7.25
N THR A 59 -5.05 15.50 6.08
CA THR A 59 -5.67 15.12 4.80
C THR A 59 -4.72 14.42 3.82
N GLY A 60 -3.44 14.29 4.15
CA GLY A 60 -2.44 13.70 3.26
C GLY A 60 -2.40 12.16 3.21
N HIS A 61 -3.52 11.48 3.44
CA HIS A 61 -3.63 10.01 3.38
C HIS A 61 -3.21 9.48 2.01
N GLN A 62 -2.58 8.31 1.97
CA GLN A 62 -2.08 7.67 0.76
C GLN A 62 -2.33 6.17 0.81
N PRO A 63 -2.58 5.48 -0.34
CA PRO A 63 -2.51 5.98 -1.72
C PRO A 63 -3.62 6.99 -2.09
N ILE A 64 -3.32 7.91 -3.01
CA ILE A 64 -4.27 8.87 -3.60
C ILE A 64 -4.89 8.27 -4.87
#